data_AF-A0A7W6ZUB1-F1
#
_entry.id   AF-A0A7W6ZUB1-F1
#
_cell.length_a   1.000
_cell.length_b   1.000
_cell.length_c   1.000
_cell.angle_alpha   90.00
_cell.angle_beta   90.00
_cell.angle_gamma   90.00
#
_symmetry.space_group_name_H-M   'P 1'
#
loop_
_entity.id
_entity.type
_entity.pdbx_description
1 polymer ?
#
loop_
_entity_poly.entity_id
_entity_poly.type
_entity_poly.pdbx_seq_one_letter_code
_entity_poly.pdbx_strand_id
1 'polypeptide(L)'
;MLLDSPSEPGQADVLICLDNQQVATHIGSVLSARGLTVAAVPASRMDVEFEPRGCQVVVTHTAMIGRVRSRLHLPVVNVEAFIFERPDHSTTGAPKQFDGAAFVKRVLTVMSDAERRGPR
;
A
#
# COMPACT_ATOMS: atom_id res chain seq x y z
N MET A 1 -24.49 -5.15 23.27
CA MET A 1 -23.14 -4.53 23.36
C MET A 1 -22.16 -5.54 22.80
N LEU A 2 -21.76 -5.37 21.53
CA LEU A 2 -20.73 -6.20 20.91
C LEU A 2 -19.40 -5.47 21.11
N LEU A 3 -18.45 -6.15 21.73
CA LEU A 3 -17.11 -5.65 22.01
C LEU A 3 -16.35 -5.47 20.70
N ASP A 4 -16.15 -4.21 20.32
CA ASP A 4 -15.12 -3.79 19.38
C ASP A 4 -13.77 -4.08 20.05
N SER A 5 -13.15 -5.20 19.69
CA SER A 5 -11.77 -5.47 20.10
C SER A 5 -10.86 -4.57 19.27
N PRO A 6 -10.07 -3.66 19.88
CA PRO A 6 -9.06 -2.94 19.13
C PRO A 6 -8.06 -3.98 18.61
N SER A 7 -7.95 -4.09 17.29
CA SER A 7 -6.88 -4.86 16.65
C SER A 7 -5.55 -4.38 17.25
N GLU A 8 -4.73 -5.29 17.75
CA GLU A 8 -3.47 -4.91 18.39
C GLU A 8 -2.65 -4.00 17.47
N PRO A 9 -2.11 -2.88 17.97
CA PRO A 9 -1.34 -1.95 17.16
C PRO A 9 0.02 -2.58 16.86
N GLY A 10 0.07 -3.46 15.85
CA GLY A 10 1.32 -4.14 15.53
C GLY A 10 1.28 -5.16 14.42
N GLN A 11 0.11 -5.57 13.91
CA GLN A 11 0.03 -6.55 12.83
C GLN A 11 -0.86 -6.01 11.71
N ALA A 12 -0.24 -5.43 10.69
CA ALA A 12 -0.92 -5.01 9.48
C ALA A 12 -0.43 -5.85 8.30
N ASP A 13 -1.33 -6.30 7.43
CA ASP A 13 -1.00 -7.04 6.22
C ASP A 13 -0.23 -6.17 5.22
N VAL A 14 -0.65 -4.90 5.11
CA VAL A 14 -0.13 -3.93 4.15
C VAL A 14 0.34 -2.66 4.85
N LEU A 15 1.55 -2.22 4.53
CA LEU A 15 2.08 -0.92 4.92
C LEU A 15 1.92 0.10 3.78
N ILE A 16 1.28 1.22 4.04
CA ILE A 16 1.12 2.33 3.09
C ILE A 16 2.13 3.42 3.43
N CYS A 17 3.10 3.65 2.54
CA CYS A 17 4.13 4.67 2.64
C CYS A 17 3.89 5.77 1.60
N LEU A 18 2.98 6.70 1.91
CA LEU A 18 2.61 7.82 1.05
C LEU A 18 2.50 9.10 1.88
N ASP A 19 3.10 10.20 1.42
CA ASP A 19 3.01 11.49 2.13
C ASP A 19 1.66 12.20 1.90
N ASN A 20 0.98 11.92 0.79
CA ASN A 20 -0.36 12.43 0.55
C ASN A 20 -1.39 11.63 1.35
N GLN A 21 -1.84 12.20 2.47
CA GLN A 21 -2.78 11.56 3.39
C GLN A 21 -4.11 11.19 2.72
N GLN A 22 -4.63 12.01 1.80
CA GLN A 22 -5.88 11.72 1.09
C GLN A 22 -5.75 10.44 0.24
N VAL A 23 -4.62 10.31 -0.46
CA VAL A 23 -4.32 9.09 -1.25
C VAL A 23 -4.12 7.90 -0.32
N ALA A 24 -3.37 8.06 0.78
CA ALA A 24 -3.15 6.99 1.75
C ALA A 24 -4.46 6.47 2.35
N THR A 25 -5.37 7.36 2.74
CA THR A 25 -6.70 7.02 3.25
C THR A 25 -7.54 6.31 2.19
N HIS A 26 -7.54 6.81 0.94
CA HIS A 26 -8.29 6.17 -0.14
C HIS A 26 -7.79 4.74 -0.42
N ILE A 27 -6.48 4.56 -0.53
CA ILE A 27 -5.86 3.24 -0.72
C ILE A 27 -6.14 2.32 0.47
N GLY A 28 -6.06 2.84 1.70
CA GLY A 28 -6.41 2.11 2.91
C GLY A 28 -7.84 1.57 2.85
N SER A 29 -8.82 2.42 2.52
CA SER A 29 -10.22 2.02 2.39
C SER A 29 -10.43 0.95 1.31
N VAL A 30 -9.74 1.06 0.16
CA VAL A 30 -9.82 0.07 -0.92
C VAL A 30 -9.32 -1.31 -0.48
N LEU A 31 -8.25 -1.37 0.31
CA LEU A 31 -7.67 -2.61 0.81
C LEU A 31 -8.47 -3.19 1.99
N SER A 32 -8.90 -2.35 2.93
CA SER A 32 -9.73 -2.79 4.06
C SER A 32 -11.10 -3.29 3.63
N ALA A 33 -11.68 -2.75 2.54
CA ALA A 33 -12.89 -3.31 1.92
C ALA A 33 -12.71 -4.75 1.39
N ARG A 34 -11.46 -5.24 1.31
CA ARG A 34 -11.11 -6.62 0.94
C ARG A 34 -10.68 -7.46 2.14
N GLY A 35 -10.84 -6.95 3.36
CA GLY A 35 -10.49 -7.64 4.60
C GLY A 35 -9.01 -7.54 4.97
N LEU A 36 -8.22 -6.71 4.29
CA LEU A 36 -6.81 -6.50 4.63
C LEU A 36 -6.67 -5.46 5.75
N THR A 37 -5.84 -5.78 6.74
CA THR A 37 -5.40 -4.83 7.75
C THR A 37 -4.33 -3.91 7.16
N VAL A 38 -4.47 -2.60 7.39
CA VAL A 38 -3.59 -1.59 6.80
C VAL A 38 -2.98 -0.71 7.87
N ALA A 39 -1.69 -0.45 7.75
CA ALA A 39 -0.99 0.58 8.50
C ALA A 39 -0.53 1.66 7.53
N ALA A 40 -0.67 2.94 7.90
CA ALA A 40 -0.20 4.06 7.09
C ALA A 40 0.87 4.84 7.86
N VAL A 41 2.01 5.06 7.21
CA VAL A 41 3.08 5.90 7.72
C VAL A 41 3.46 6.94 6.66
N PRO A 42 3.66 8.21 7.02
CA PRO A 42 4.24 9.17 6.09
C PRO A 42 5.57 8.64 5.60
N ALA A 43 5.81 8.73 4.28
CA ALA A 43 7.05 8.24 3.68
C ALA A 43 8.27 8.97 4.28
N SER A 44 8.08 10.23 4.66
CA SER A 44 9.04 11.07 5.39
C SER A 44 9.41 10.56 6.79
N ARG A 45 8.60 9.71 7.44
CA ARG A 45 8.86 9.17 8.80
C ARG A 45 9.54 7.81 8.80
N MET A 46 9.86 7.28 7.63
CA MET A 46 10.44 5.94 7.47
C MET A 46 11.92 5.86 7.92
N ASP A 47 12.53 6.98 8.29
CA ASP A 47 13.88 7.05 8.87
C ASP A 47 13.91 6.81 10.39
N VAL A 48 12.75 6.84 11.06
CA VAL A 48 12.59 6.42 12.45
C VAL A 48 12.44 4.89 12.45
N GLU A 49 12.99 4.18 13.46
CA GLU A 49 12.84 2.73 13.63
C GLU A 49 11.36 2.31 13.54
N PHE A 50 10.94 1.93 12.34
CA PHE A 50 9.65 1.34 12.06
C PHE A 50 9.89 -0.13 11.82
N GLU A 51 9.41 -0.96 12.74
CA GLU A 51 9.44 -2.41 12.59
C GLU A 51 8.11 -2.83 11.96
N PRO A 52 8.08 -3.26 10.69
CA PRO A 52 6.87 -3.67 9.99
C PRO A 52 6.44 -5.07 10.45
N ARG A 53 6.14 -5.25 11.74
CA ARG A 53 5.73 -6.53 12.29
C ARG A 53 4.49 -7.03 11.55
N GLY A 54 4.61 -8.20 10.93
CA GLY A 54 3.51 -8.85 10.19
C GLY A 54 3.19 -8.26 8.81
N CYS A 55 3.80 -7.17 8.37
CA CYS A 55 3.56 -6.64 7.02
C CYS A 55 4.20 -7.52 5.96
N GLN A 56 3.39 -7.87 4.96
CA GLN A 56 3.84 -8.71 3.86
C GLN A 56 4.21 -7.89 2.61
N VAL A 57 3.68 -6.67 2.50
CA VAL A 57 3.85 -5.82 1.32
C VAL A 57 3.77 -4.35 1.68
N VAL A 58 4.54 -3.53 0.96
CA VAL A 58 4.53 -2.07 1.07
C VAL A 58 3.91 -1.45 -0.19
N VAL A 59 2.97 -0.54 -0.01
CA VAL A 59 2.42 0.31 -1.07
C VAL A 59 3.06 1.69 -1.01
N THR A 60 3.64 2.16 -2.10
CA THR A 60 4.29 3.47 -2.17
C THR A 60 4.22 4.07 -3.59
N HIS A 61 4.81 5.24 -3.81
CA HIS A 61 4.96 5.87 -5.13
C HIS A 61 6.39 5.70 -5.66
N THR A 62 6.61 5.92 -6.97
CA THR A 62 7.87 5.59 -7.65
C THR A 62 9.11 6.17 -6.96
N ALA A 63 9.06 7.44 -6.55
CA ALA A 63 10.18 8.14 -5.95
C ALA A 63 10.66 7.53 -4.61
N MET A 64 9.80 6.78 -3.91
CA MET A 64 10.11 6.20 -2.60
C MET A 64 10.52 4.73 -2.65
N ILE A 65 10.38 4.06 -3.80
CA ILE A 65 10.66 2.61 -3.93
C ILE A 65 12.09 2.27 -3.49
N GLY A 66 13.09 3.07 -3.89
CA GLY A 66 14.49 2.82 -3.52
C GLY A 66 14.70 2.85 -2.01
N ARG A 67 14.10 3.84 -1.32
CA ARG A 67 14.20 4.00 0.13
C ARG A 67 13.44 2.91 0.89
N VAL A 68 12.25 2.54 0.42
CA VAL A 68 11.44 1.47 1.02
C VAL A 68 12.19 0.15 0.98
N ARG A 69 12.77 -0.19 -0.18
CA ARG A 69 13.49 -1.46 -0.37
C ARG A 69 14.76 -1.55 0.47
N SER A 70 15.51 -0.46 0.60
CA SER A 70 16.75 -0.46 1.38
C SER A 70 16.52 -0.59 2.89
N ARG A 71 15.35 -0.19 3.39
CA ARG A 71 15.01 -0.23 4.82
C ARG A 71 14.25 -1.50 5.20
N LEU A 72 13.14 -1.76 4.52
CA LEU A 72 12.15 -2.74 4.98
C LEU A 72 12.37 -4.14 4.41
N HIS A 73 13.11 -4.28 3.31
CA HIS A 73 13.32 -5.56 2.61
C HIS A 73 12.01 -6.31 2.24
N LEU A 74 10.89 -5.58 2.19
CA LEU A 74 9.58 -6.10 1.82
C LEU A 74 9.30 -5.91 0.32
N PRO A 75 8.45 -6.75 -0.28
CA PRO A 75 7.89 -6.51 -1.61
C PRO A 75 7.21 -5.13 -1.69
N VAL A 76 7.31 -4.50 -2.86
CA VAL A 76 6.79 -3.15 -3.09
C VAL A 76 5.79 -3.15 -4.24
N VAL A 77 4.63 -2.52 -4.00
CA VAL A 77 3.63 -2.18 -5.01
C VAL A 77 3.64 -0.67 -5.23
N ASN A 78 3.89 -0.26 -6.47
CA ASN A 78 3.81 1.13 -6.88
C ASN A 78 2.35 1.49 -7.19
N VAL A 79 1.76 2.41 -6.43
CA VAL A 79 0.36 2.85 -6.65
C VAL A 79 0.18 3.56 -7.99
N GLU A 80 1.20 4.25 -8.49
CA GLU A 80 1.14 5.02 -9.73
C GLU A 80 0.96 4.13 -10.96
N ALA A 81 1.33 2.86 -10.88
CA ALA A 81 1.13 1.88 -11.95
C ALA A 81 -0.36 1.57 -12.23
N PHE A 82 -1.27 2.03 -11.36
CA PHE A 82 -2.71 1.82 -11.47
C PHE A 82 -3.47 3.13 -11.74
N ILE A 83 -2.74 4.19 -12.04
CA ILE A 83 -3.29 5.51 -12.35
C ILE A 83 -3.03 5.80 -13.82
N PHE A 84 -4.08 6.14 -14.56
CA PHE A 84 -4.00 6.42 -16.00
C PHE A 84 -4.83 7.64 -16.36
N GLU A 85 -4.48 8.26 -17.48
CA GLU A 85 -5.25 9.35 -18.06
C GLU A 85 -6.49 8.79 -18.75
N ARG A 86 -7.64 9.45 -18.59
CA ARG A 86 -8.83 9.09 -19.37
C ARG A 86 -8.59 9.45 -20.84
N PRO A 87 -8.85 8.53 -21.78
CA PRO A 87 -8.61 8.77 -23.20
C PRO A 87 -9.47 9.87 -23.82
N ASP A 88 -10.56 10.29 -23.16
CA ASP A 88 -11.54 11.21 -23.75
C ASP A 88 -11.16 12.69 -23.73
N HIS A 89 -10.05 13.09 -23.11
CA HIS A 89 -9.68 14.51 -23.04
C HIS A 89 -8.21 14.74 -23.43
N SER A 90 -8.00 15.12 -24.70
CA SER A 90 -6.74 15.58 -25.29
C SER A 90 -6.28 16.96 -24.77
N THR A 91 -6.77 17.38 -23.61
CA THR A 91 -6.42 18.65 -22.95
C THR A 91 -5.49 18.38 -21.78
N THR A 92 -4.42 19.17 -21.69
CA THR A 92 -3.52 19.23 -20.54
C THR A 92 -4.34 19.37 -19.25
N GLY A 93 -4.32 18.35 -18.39
CA GLY A 93 -5.13 18.31 -17.16
C GLY A 93 -6.28 17.31 -17.14
N ALA A 94 -6.29 16.32 -18.04
CA ALA A 94 -7.28 15.23 -18.02
C ALA A 94 -7.39 14.56 -16.63
N PRO A 95 -8.61 14.23 -16.17
CA PRO A 95 -8.81 13.61 -14.87
C PRO A 95 -8.14 12.23 -14.85
N LYS A 96 -7.26 12.03 -13.85
CA LYS A 96 -6.62 10.73 -13.60
C LYS A 96 -7.63 9.75 -13.05
N GLN A 97 -7.64 8.54 -13.60
CA GLN A 97 -8.46 7.43 -13.13
C GLN A 97 -7.58 6.40 -12.42
N PHE A 98 -8.09 5.85 -11.32
CA PHE A 98 -7.46 4.78 -10.56
C PHE A 98 -8.19 3.46 -10.79
N ASP A 99 -7.48 2.42 -11.22
CA ASP A 99 -8.02 1.05 -11.29
C ASP A 99 -7.75 0.31 -9.98
N GLY A 100 -8.69 0.48 -9.04
CA GLY A 100 -8.66 -0.19 -7.74
C GLY A 100 -8.74 -1.71 -7.83
N ALA A 101 -9.39 -2.28 -8.86
CA ALA A 101 -9.52 -3.73 -9.00
C ALA A 101 -8.19 -4.36 -9.41
N ALA A 102 -7.50 -3.80 -10.39
CA ALA A 102 -6.16 -4.22 -10.79
C ALA A 102 -5.15 -4.01 -9.65
N PHE A 103 -5.26 -2.89 -8.93
CA PHE A 103 -4.42 -2.61 -7.77
C PHE A 103 -4.56 -3.69 -6.68
N VAL A 104 -5.78 -3.98 -6.25
CA VAL A 104 -6.06 -5.03 -5.24
C VAL A 104 -5.52 -6.38 -5.70
N LYS A 105 -5.79 -6.76 -6.96
CA LYS A 105 -5.30 -8.02 -7.52
C LYS A 105 -3.77 -8.10 -7.44
N ARG A 106 -3.07 -6.99 -7.72
CA ARG A 106 -1.60 -6.95 -7.62
C ARG A 106 -1.13 -7.13 -6.19
N VAL A 107 -1.72 -6.42 -5.23
CA VAL A 107 -1.36 -6.52 -3.81
C VAL A 107 -1.47 -7.96 -3.33
N LEU A 108 -2.62 -8.61 -3.57
CA LEU A 108 -2.84 -10.00 -3.17
C LEU A 108 -1.85 -10.97 -3.84
N THR A 109 -1.59 -10.79 -5.13
CA THR A 109 -0.61 -11.63 -5.86
C THR A 109 0.78 -11.52 -5.24
N VAL A 110 1.21 -10.29 -4.92
CA VAL A 110 2.53 -10.03 -4.33
C VAL A 110 2.64 -10.62 -2.93
N MET A 111 1.57 -10.54 -2.12
CA MET A 111 1.53 -11.17 -0.79
C MET A 111 1.67 -12.69 -0.89
N SER A 112 0.87 -13.35 -1.74
CA SER A 112 0.96 -14.80 -1.93
C SER A 112 2.32 -15.27 -2.45
N ASP A 113 2.97 -14.48 -3.32
CA ASP A 113 4.33 -14.79 -3.78
C ASP A 113 5.39 -14.60 -2.68
N ALA A 114 5.19 -13.65 -1.76
CA ALA A 114 6.06 -13.43 -0.62
C ALA A 114 5.96 -14.60 0.38
N GLU A 115 4.74 -15.07 0.68
CA GLU A 115 4.51 -16.24 1.52
C GLU A 115 5.18 -17.51 0.96
N ARG A 116 5.07 -17.73 -0.36
CA ARG A 116 5.72 -18.87 -1.04
C ARG A 116 7.25 -18.82 -0.99
N ARG A 117 7.84 -17.64 -0.78
CA ARG A 117 9.30 -17.44 -0.67
C ARG A 117 9.79 -17.40 0.78
N GLY A 118 8.90 -17.57 1.76
CA GLY A 118 9.25 -17.68 3.18
C GLY A 118 10.23 -18.83 3.45
N PRO A 119 11.04 -18.73 4.51
CA PRO A 119 12.24 -19.56 4.69
C PRO A 119 11.88 -21.05 4.79
N ARG A 120 12.59 -21.87 4.02
CA ARG A 120 12.87 -23.24 4.43
C ARG A 120 13.90 -23.23 5.54
#